data_AF-A0A2Z3GPS8-F1
#
_entry.id   AF-A0A2Z3GPS8-F1
#
_cell.length_a   1.000
_cell.length_b   1.000
_cell.length_c   1.000
_cell.angle_alpha   90.00
_cell.angle_beta   90.00
_cell.angle_gamma   90.00
#
_symmetry.space_group_name_H-M   'P 1'
#
loop_
_entity.id
_entity.type
_entity.pdbx_description
1 polymer ?
#
loop_
_entity_poly.entity_id
_entity_poly.type
_entity_poly.pdbx_seq_one_letter_code
_entity_poly.pdbx_strand_id
1 'polypeptide(L)'
;MPTFPFAAALLLASTLAFTSCQSGTEAPVAADLNSANPTVAEQARKVQELSTQVERQKAVIETEKTKLTALQQQLDGSRQNLDGIKKEVQANP
;
A
#
# COMPACT_ATOMS: atom_id res chain seq x y z
N MET A 1 7.33 -51.56 13.51
CA MET A 1 7.63 -51.04 12.15
C MET A 1 6.51 -50.08 11.76
N PRO A 2 6.82 -48.97 11.07
CA PRO A 2 6.93 -47.69 11.76
C PRO A 2 5.74 -46.75 11.53
N THR A 3 5.67 -45.82 12.47
CA THR A 3 4.85 -44.62 12.57
C THR A 3 4.96 -43.72 11.33
N PHE A 4 3.81 -43.20 10.89
CA PHE A 4 3.64 -42.21 9.84
C PHE A 4 4.60 -41.01 9.96
N PRO A 5 5.43 -40.71 8.94
CA PRO A 5 6.24 -39.50 8.90
C PRO A 5 5.50 -38.43 8.08
N PHE A 6 4.28 -38.04 8.46
CA PHE A 6 3.57 -36.94 7.78
C PHE A 6 3.80 -35.57 8.45
N ALA A 7 4.46 -35.54 9.61
CA ALA A 7 4.74 -34.31 10.36
C ALA A 7 6.06 -33.62 9.97
N ALA A 8 6.96 -34.30 9.25
CA ALA A 8 8.29 -33.75 8.93
C ALA A 8 8.31 -32.84 7.69
N ALA A 9 7.30 -32.91 6.83
CA ALA A 9 7.26 -32.12 5.60
C ALA A 9 6.74 -30.68 5.81
N LEU A 10 5.99 -30.42 6.89
CA LEU A 10 5.40 -29.09 7.11
C LEU A 10 6.33 -28.08 7.81
N LEU A 11 7.44 -28.54 8.41
CA LEU A 11 8.35 -27.68 9.17
C LEU A 11 9.46 -27.04 8.33
N LEU A 12 9.63 -27.43 7.06
CA LEU A 12 10.58 -26.79 6.15
C LEU A 12 10.03 -25.57 5.40
N ALA A 13 8.74 -25.25 5.55
CA ALA A 13 8.12 -24.10 4.88
C ALA A 13 8.29 -22.77 5.66
N SER A 14 8.84 -22.82 6.87
CA SER A 14 8.88 -21.67 7.80
C SER A 14 10.17 -20.82 7.73
N THR A 15 11.10 -21.11 6.81
CA THR A 15 12.38 -20.38 6.70
C THR A 15 12.51 -19.51 5.46
N LEU A 16 11.48 -19.38 4.63
CA LEU A 16 11.35 -18.23 3.73
C LEU A 16 10.81 -17.05 4.53
N ALA A 17 11.54 -16.70 5.60
CA ALA A 17 11.46 -15.38 6.18
C ALA A 17 11.75 -14.42 5.05
N PHE A 18 10.72 -13.67 4.66
CA PHE A 18 10.85 -12.45 3.88
C PHE A 18 11.99 -11.66 4.53
N THR A 19 13.17 -11.74 3.93
CA THR A 19 14.21 -10.74 4.12
C THR A 19 13.52 -9.46 3.70
N SER A 20 13.07 -8.76 4.73
CA SER A 20 12.52 -7.44 4.62
C SER A 20 13.66 -6.63 4.04
N CYS A 21 13.59 -6.32 2.74
CA CYS A 21 14.37 -5.25 2.18
C CYS A 21 13.96 -4.01 2.96
N GLN A 22 14.69 -3.75 4.03
CA GLN A 22 14.63 -2.51 4.77
C GLN A 22 15.09 -1.46 3.77
N SER A 23 14.16 -0.95 2.97
CA SER A 23 14.34 0.20 2.07
C SER A 23 14.42 1.46 2.94
N GLY A 24 15.41 1.48 3.83
CA GLY A 24 15.80 2.58 4.69
C GLY A 24 17.07 3.28 4.20
N THR A 25 17.52 2.96 2.99
CA THR A 25 18.57 3.69 2.29
C THR A 25 18.11 3.93 0.87
N GLU A 26 17.51 5.11 0.65
CA GLU A 26 17.62 5.82 -0.62
C GLU A 26 19.12 6.06 -0.87
N ALA A 27 19.86 5.03 -1.24
CA ALA A 27 21.19 5.21 -1.79
C ALA A 27 21.00 6.02 -3.07
N PRO A 28 21.69 7.16 -3.22
CA PRO A 28 21.37 8.11 -4.26
C PRO A 28 21.75 7.50 -5.60
N VAL A 29 20.72 7.14 -6.37
CA VAL A 29 20.82 6.80 -7.81
C VAL A 29 21.67 7.85 -8.56
N ALA A 30 21.81 9.05 -8.01
CA ALA A 30 22.69 10.13 -8.46
C ALA A 30 24.16 9.72 -8.70
N ALA A 31 24.73 8.80 -7.92
CA ALA A 31 26.11 8.33 -8.17
C ALA A 31 26.17 7.48 -9.46
N ASP A 32 25.19 6.61 -9.66
CA ASP A 32 25.15 5.69 -10.80
C ASP A 32 24.71 6.38 -12.11
N LEU A 33 23.96 7.49 -12.02
CA LEU A 33 23.59 8.31 -13.19
C LEU A 33 24.81 8.83 -13.96
N ASN A 34 25.94 9.06 -13.28
CA ASN A 34 27.18 9.54 -13.88
C ASN A 34 28.21 8.42 -14.09
N SER A 35 27.78 7.16 -14.04
CA SER A 35 28.67 6.02 -14.22
C SER A 35 29.33 6.04 -15.60
N ALA A 36 30.63 5.75 -15.64
CA ALA A 36 31.37 5.54 -16.88
C ALA A 36 30.93 4.25 -17.61
N ASN A 37 30.21 3.34 -16.92
CA ASN A 37 29.58 2.20 -17.54
C ASN A 37 28.18 2.59 -18.07
N PRO A 38 27.95 2.57 -19.40
CA PRO A 38 26.71 3.05 -19.99
C PRO A 38 25.48 2.26 -19.53
N THR A 39 25.61 0.95 -19.32
CA THR A 39 24.51 0.11 -18.84
C THR A 39 24.07 0.50 -17.43
N VAL A 40 25.04 0.83 -16.56
CA VAL A 40 24.77 1.27 -15.18
C VAL A 40 24.07 2.63 -15.19
N ALA A 41 24.54 3.58 -16.01
CA ALA A 41 23.92 4.88 -16.15
C ALA A 41 22.47 4.78 -16.70
N GLU A 42 22.22 3.91 -17.69
CA GLU A 42 20.87 3.67 -18.20
C GLU A 42 19.94 3.07 -17.16
N GLN A 43 20.40 2.08 -16.39
CA GLN A 43 19.61 1.47 -15.33
C GLN A 43 19.29 2.48 -14.23
N ALA A 44 20.26 3.32 -13.85
CA ALA A 44 20.05 4.40 -12.90
C ALA A 44 18.97 5.39 -13.36
N ARG A 45 18.95 5.76 -14.66
CA ARG A 45 17.89 6.62 -15.22
C ARG A 45 16.50 5.97 -15.11
N LYS A 46 16.39 4.68 -15.43
CA LYS A 46 15.13 3.94 -15.30
C LYS A 46 14.65 3.88 -13.85
N VAL A 47 15.55 3.64 -12.90
CA VAL A 47 15.22 3.63 -11.47
C VAL A 47 14.75 5.02 -11.03
N GLN A 48 15.43 6.09 -11.42
CA GLN A 48 15.03 7.46 -11.09
C GLN A 48 13.64 7.80 -11.64
N GLU A 49 13.37 7.43 -12.88
CA GLU A 49 12.07 7.62 -13.51
C GLU A 49 10.98 6.86 -12.75
N LEU A 50 11.22 5.59 -12.42
CA LEU A 50 10.26 4.75 -11.73
C LEU A 50 10.00 5.25 -10.30
N SER A 51 11.03 5.66 -9.58
CA SER A 51 10.89 6.30 -8.25
C SER A 51 10.03 7.56 -8.33
N THR A 52 10.23 8.39 -9.35
CA THR A 52 9.41 9.59 -9.56
C THR A 52 7.95 9.22 -9.86
N GLN A 53 7.70 8.17 -10.66
CA GLN A 53 6.34 7.70 -10.93
C GLN A 53 5.67 7.16 -9.67
N VAL A 54 6.38 6.38 -8.85
CA VAL A 54 5.88 5.86 -7.58
C VAL A 54 5.50 7.00 -6.64
N GLU A 55 6.32 8.04 -6.52
CA GLU A 55 6.01 9.16 -5.63
C GLU A 55 4.78 9.95 -6.08
N ARG A 56 4.61 10.15 -7.39
CA ARG A 56 3.37 10.73 -7.95
C ARG A 56 2.15 9.87 -7.64
N GLN A 57 2.26 8.54 -7.78
CA GLN A 57 1.16 7.62 -7.48
C GLN A 57 0.79 7.64 -5.99
N LYS A 58 1.76 7.72 -5.08
CA LYS A 58 1.49 7.90 -3.65
C LYS A 58 0.68 9.16 -3.38
N ALA A 59 1.07 10.30 -3.97
CA ALA A 59 0.34 11.55 -3.81
C ALA A 59 -1.13 11.46 -4.30
N VAL A 60 -1.36 10.77 -5.42
CA VAL A 60 -2.71 10.49 -5.91
C VAL A 60 -3.49 9.62 -4.92
N ILE A 61 -2.87 8.55 -4.41
CA ILE A 61 -3.51 7.65 -3.43
C ILE A 61 -3.92 8.40 -2.16
N GLU A 62 -3.05 9.25 -1.60
CA GLU A 62 -3.38 10.03 -0.40
C GLU A 62 -4.52 11.04 -0.67
N THR A 63 -4.56 11.61 -1.87
CA THR A 63 -5.67 12.48 -2.30
C THR A 63 -6.99 11.69 -2.36
N GLU A 64 -6.99 10.50 -2.96
CA GLU A 64 -8.19 9.67 -3.07
C GLU A 64 -8.65 9.13 -1.71
N LYS A 65 -7.73 8.77 -0.81
CA LYS A 65 -8.06 8.43 0.58
C LYS A 65 -8.79 9.57 1.28
N THR A 66 -8.28 10.79 1.14
CA THR A 66 -8.90 11.99 1.72
C THR A 66 -10.33 12.19 1.19
N LYS A 67 -10.53 12.04 -0.13
CA LYS A 67 -11.87 12.11 -0.74
C LYS A 67 -12.81 11.02 -0.21
N LEU A 68 -12.32 9.79 -0.09
CA LEU A 68 -13.11 8.68 0.46
C LEU A 68 -13.55 8.96 1.91
N THR A 69 -12.66 9.47 2.76
CA THR A 69 -13.01 9.85 4.12
C THR A 69 -14.09 10.93 4.16
N ALA A 70 -13.99 11.95 3.31
CA ALA A 70 -15.01 13.00 3.22
C ALA A 70 -16.37 12.43 2.77
N LEU A 71 -16.38 11.57 1.74
CA LEU A 71 -17.61 10.92 1.25
C LEU A 71 -18.25 10.04 2.33
N GLN A 72 -17.44 9.31 3.09
CA GLN A 72 -17.91 8.48 4.21
C GLN A 72 -18.62 9.35 5.27
N GLN A 73 -18.02 10.48 5.65
CA GLN A 73 -18.62 11.43 6.60
C GLN A 73 -19.95 12.00 6.07
N GLN A 74 -20.02 12.36 4.78
CA GLN A 74 -21.25 12.85 4.16
C GLN A 74 -22.35 11.80 4.15
N LEU A 75 -21.99 10.54 3.87
CA LEU A 75 -22.94 9.42 3.90
C LEU A 75 -23.50 9.20 5.30
N ASP A 76 -22.63 9.19 6.32
CA ASP A 76 -23.04 8.97 7.70
C ASP A 76 -23.90 10.12 8.23
N GLY A 77 -23.57 11.37 7.88
CA GLY A 77 -24.43 12.53 8.17
C GLY A 77 -25.80 12.44 7.48
N SER A 78 -25.84 11.98 6.23
CA SER A 78 -27.10 11.79 5.49
C SER A 78 -27.98 10.71 6.12
N ARG A 79 -27.38 9.61 6.59
CA ARG A 79 -28.10 8.56 7.34
C ARG A 79 -28.68 9.09 8.63
N GLN A 80 -27.89 9.83 9.42
CA GLN A 80 -28.37 10.42 10.67
C GLN A 80 -29.53 11.39 10.42
N ASN A 81 -29.45 12.21 9.36
CA ASN A 81 -30.53 13.11 8.99
C ASN A 81 -31.82 12.35 8.64
N LEU A 82 -31.71 11.29 7.83
CA LEU A 82 -32.84 10.43 7.47
C LEU A 82 -33.47 9.79 8.70
N ASP A 83 -32.67 9.28 9.64
CA ASP A 83 -33.15 8.71 10.89
C ASP A 83 -33.86 9.76 11.77
N GLY A 84 -33.38 11.00 11.78
CA GLY A 84 -34.03 12.13 12.44
C GLY A 84 -35.41 12.41 11.86
N ILE A 85 -35.51 12.58 10.54
CA ILE A 85 -36.76 12.80 9.82
C ILE A 85 -37.74 11.66 10.07
N LYS A 86 -37.28 10.40 10.01
CA LYS A 86 -38.11 9.23 10.29
C LYS A 86 -38.73 9.28 11.68
N LYS A 87 -37.96 9.67 12.70
CA LYS A 87 -38.46 9.81 14.08
C LYS A 87 -39.44 10.96 14.20
N GLU A 88 -39.20 12.09 13.54
CA GLU A 88 -40.10 13.25 13.53
C GLU A 88 -41.47 12.89 12.93
N VAL A 89 -41.48 12.22 11.77
CA VAL A 89 -42.71 11.73 11.12
C VAL A 89 -43.45 10.73 12.01
N GLN A 90 -42.74 9.87 12.73
CA GLN A 90 -43.37 8.94 13.68
C GLN A 90 -43.96 9.63 14.91
N ALA A 91 -43.37 10.75 15.34
CA ALA A 91 -43.85 11.53 16.48
C ALA A 91 -45.03 12.45 16.13
N ASN A 92 -45.10 12.91 14.87
CA ASN A 92 -46.18 13.75 14.32
C ASN A 92 -46.84 13.05 13.11
N PRO A 93 -47.72 12.05 13.35
CA PRO A 93 -48.36 11.26 12.30
C PRO A 93 -49.42 12.01 11.49
#